data_AF-A0A3D6CKS3-F1
#
_entry.id   AF-A0A3D6CKS3-F1
#
_cell.length_a   1.000
_cell.length_b   1.000
_cell.length_c   1.000
_cell.angle_alpha   90.00
_cell.angle_beta   90.00
_cell.angle_gamma   90.00
#
_symmetry.space_group_name_H-M   'P 1'
#
loop_
_entity.id
_entity.type
_entity.pdbx_description
1 polymer ?
#
loop_
_entity_poly.entity_id
_entity_poly.type
_entity_poly.pdbx_seq_one_letter_code
_entity_poly.pdbx_strand_id
1 'polypeptide(L)'
;MKHFQHFKTTTSGIALPEKFTFPFYYEPHLLAKIATLEVQEYLEHQTDFEHNFGLKNSSNALAVGKMFGVLVVKNEHNKIGYLTAFSGKLADKSLP
;
A
#
# COMPACT_ATOMS: atom_id res chain seq x y z
N MET A 1 -13.54 10.08 -4.93
CA MET A 1 -12.81 9.14 -4.05
C MET A 1 -12.87 7.69 -4.56
N LYS A 2 -12.39 7.39 -5.78
CA LYS A 2 -12.42 6.00 -6.29
C LYS A 2 -11.35 5.06 -5.71
N HIS A 3 -10.34 5.61 -5.02
CA HIS A 3 -9.13 4.87 -4.59
C HIS A 3 -8.91 4.87 -3.07
N PHE A 4 -9.87 5.40 -2.30
CA PHE A 4 -9.79 5.40 -0.84
C PHE A 4 -10.03 3.99 -0.31
N GLN A 5 -9.06 3.44 0.41
CA GLN A 5 -9.16 2.14 1.05
C GLN A 5 -9.42 2.32 2.55
N HIS A 6 -10.43 1.60 3.04
CA HIS A 6 -10.66 1.46 4.47
C HIS A 6 -9.71 0.40 5.02
N PHE A 7 -9.18 0.65 6.22
CA PHE A 7 -8.40 -0.35 6.94
C PHE A 7 -9.26 -1.58 7.22
N LYS A 8 -8.73 -2.76 6.90
CA LYS A 8 -9.31 -4.06 7.29
C LYS A 8 -8.94 -4.41 8.73
N THR A 9 -7.72 -4.06 9.13
CA THR A 9 -7.19 -4.22 10.48
C THR A 9 -7.75 -3.12 11.37
N THR A 10 -8.15 -3.47 12.60
CA THR A 10 -8.60 -2.48 13.57
C THR A 10 -7.51 -1.47 13.87
N THR A 11 -7.78 -0.20 13.58
CA THR A 11 -6.88 0.94 13.89
C THR A 11 -7.37 1.79 15.06
N SER A 12 -8.44 1.34 15.74
CA SER A 12 -8.98 2.01 16.92
C SER A 12 -7.93 2.10 18.03
N GLY A 13 -7.77 3.29 18.62
CA GLY A 13 -6.79 3.55 19.67
C GLY A 13 -5.38 3.93 19.20
N ILE A 14 -5.11 3.88 17.89
CA ILE A 14 -3.85 4.41 17.34
C ILE A 14 -3.98 5.92 17.18
N ALA A 15 -3.18 6.68 17.93
CA ALA A 15 -3.14 8.13 17.80
C ALA A 15 -2.65 8.55 16.41
N LEU A 16 -3.20 9.63 15.87
CA LEU A 16 -2.68 10.23 14.64
C LEU A 16 -1.39 10.99 14.94
N PRO A 17 -0.42 11.03 14.01
CA PRO A 17 0.78 11.82 14.21
C PRO A 17 0.43 13.31 14.24
N GLU A 18 1.01 14.05 15.19
CA GLU A 18 0.83 15.50 15.30
C GLU A 18 1.72 16.28 14.32
N LYS A 19 2.80 15.65 13.82
CA LYS A 19 3.79 16.24 12.92
C LYS A 19 4.19 15.23 11.85
N PHE A 20 4.58 15.74 10.69
CA PHE A 20 5.18 14.90 9.66
C PHE A 20 6.54 14.38 10.07
N THR A 21 6.86 13.17 9.63
CA THR A 21 8.16 12.55 9.92
C THR A 21 9.26 13.20 9.12
N PHE A 22 10.43 13.38 9.74
CA PHE A 22 11.62 13.85 9.05
C PHE A 22 12.20 12.71 8.20
N PRO A 23 12.45 12.90 6.89
CA PRO A 23 12.73 11.81 5.96
C PRO A 23 14.04 11.05 6.24
N PHE A 24 14.96 11.60 7.04
CA PHE A 24 16.27 11.00 7.27
C PHE A 24 16.43 10.26 8.61
N TYR A 25 15.47 10.41 9.54
CA TYR A 25 15.53 9.78 10.88
C TYR A 25 14.14 9.26 11.30
N TYR A 26 13.51 8.47 10.43
CA TYR A 26 12.11 8.11 10.58
C TYR A 26 11.91 6.66 11.00
N GLU A 27 11.11 6.46 12.05
CA GLU A 27 10.39 5.22 12.27
C GLU A 27 9.00 5.36 11.62
N PRO A 28 8.57 4.40 10.78
CA PRO A 28 7.25 4.48 10.17
C PRO A 28 6.15 4.43 11.22
N HIS A 29 5.19 5.35 11.07
CA HIS A 29 4.00 5.37 11.91
C HIS A 29 3.24 4.05 11.79
N LEU A 30 2.63 3.59 12.89
CA LEU A 30 1.96 2.28 12.94
C LEU A 30 0.87 2.13 11.87
N LEU A 31 0.09 3.19 11.61
CA LEU A 31 -0.91 3.19 10.54
C LEU A 31 -0.31 2.95 9.15
N ALA A 32 0.89 3.48 8.87
CA ALA A 32 1.56 3.26 7.59
C ALA A 32 2.11 1.83 7.48
N LYS A 33 2.62 1.27 8.59
CA LYS A 33 3.02 -0.14 8.67
C LYS A 33 1.82 -1.06 8.39
N ILE A 34 0.68 -0.83 9.03
CA ILE A 34 -0.56 -1.60 8.82
C ILE A 34 -1.03 -1.50 7.37
N ALA A 35 -1.11 -0.30 6.80
CA ALA A 35 -1.52 -0.10 5.41
C ALA A 35 -0.58 -0.85 4.44
N THR A 36 0.72 -0.85 4.71
CA THR A 36 1.71 -1.57 3.89
C THR A 36 1.48 -3.08 3.94
N LEU A 37 1.22 -3.64 5.13
CA LEU A 37 0.92 -5.06 5.30
C LEU A 37 -0.36 -5.46 4.55
N GLU A 38 -1.42 -4.65 4.62
CA GLU A 38 -2.67 -4.92 3.88
C GLU A 38 -2.46 -4.89 2.36
N VAL A 39 -1.56 -4.04 1.87
CA VAL A 39 -1.17 -4.01 0.45
C VAL A 39 -0.36 -5.25 0.07
N GLN A 40 0.58 -5.69 0.90
CA GLN A 40 1.35 -6.91 0.66
C GLN A 40 0.42 -8.13 0.61
N GLU A 41 -0.48 -8.26 1.58
CA GLU A 41 -1.48 -9.33 1.61
C GLU A 41 -2.36 -9.30 0.36
N TYR A 42 -2.80 -8.12 -0.09
CA TYR A 42 -3.53 -8.00 -1.34
C TYR A 42 -2.69 -8.47 -2.54
N LEU A 43 -1.44 -8.04 -2.68
CA LEU A 43 -0.57 -8.42 -3.81
C LEU A 43 -0.26 -9.92 -3.86
N GLU A 44 -0.26 -10.61 -2.72
CA GLU A 44 -0.07 -12.06 -2.64
C GLU A 44 -1.28 -12.86 -3.14
N HIS A 45 -2.49 -12.34 -2.93
CA HIS A 45 -3.75 -13.06 -3.12
C HIS A 45 -4.62 -12.53 -4.27
N GLN A 46 -4.36 -11.33 -4.79
CA GLN A 46 -5.16 -10.73 -5.86
C GLN A 46 -5.15 -11.58 -7.13
N THR A 47 -6.23 -11.46 -7.88
CA THR A 47 -6.43 -12.09 -9.19
C THR A 47 -6.92 -11.10 -10.25
N ASP A 48 -6.86 -9.80 -9.97
CA ASP A 48 -7.36 -8.73 -10.84
C ASP A 48 -6.31 -8.24 -11.85
N PHE A 49 -5.04 -8.61 -11.71
CA PHE A 49 -4.02 -8.47 -12.75
C PHE A 49 -2.92 -9.53 -12.64
N GLU A 50 -2.26 -9.82 -13.77
CA GLU A 50 -1.10 -10.70 -13.79
C GLU A 50 0.20 -9.89 -13.70
N HIS A 51 1.02 -10.19 -12.70
CA HIS A 51 2.38 -9.67 -12.59
C HIS A 51 3.26 -10.64 -11.79
N ASN A 52 4.46 -10.92 -12.28
CA ASN A 52 5.42 -11.76 -11.56
C ASN A 52 6.24 -10.93 -10.57
N PHE A 53 5.74 -10.78 -9.35
CA PHE A 53 6.46 -10.10 -8.27
C PHE A 53 7.60 -10.94 -7.65
N GLY A 54 7.75 -12.21 -8.04
CA GLY A 54 8.71 -13.14 -7.41
C GLY A 54 8.27 -13.65 -6.03
N LEU A 55 6.98 -13.54 -5.69
CA LEU A 55 6.42 -14.02 -4.42
C LEU A 55 6.23 -15.55 -4.38
N LYS A 56 6.19 -16.20 -5.56
CA LYS A 56 5.99 -17.65 -5.71
C LYS A 56 7.14 -18.24 -6.51
N ASN A 57 7.75 -19.33 -6.01
CA ASN A 57 8.89 -20.01 -6.64
C ASN A 57 8.53 -20.85 -7.89
N SER A 58 7.31 -20.72 -8.42
CA SER A 58 6.73 -21.66 -9.39
C SER A 58 6.82 -21.22 -10.85
N SER A 59 7.29 -20.00 -11.14
CA SER A 59 7.38 -19.52 -12.53
C SER A 59 8.82 -19.59 -13.03
N ASN A 60 9.04 -20.23 -14.19
CA ASN A 60 10.30 -20.14 -14.94
C ASN A 60 10.53 -18.76 -15.58
N ALA A 61 9.56 -17.83 -15.45
CA ALA A 61 9.67 -16.45 -15.91
C ALA A 61 10.49 -15.61 -14.91
N LEU A 62 11.29 -14.67 -15.44
CA LEU A 62 12.06 -13.73 -14.62
C LEU A 62 11.11 -12.88 -13.75
N ALA A 63 11.36 -12.86 -12.43
CA ALA A 63 10.63 -12.02 -11.50
C ALA A 63 10.99 -10.54 -11.68
N VAL A 64 9.99 -9.66 -11.59
CA VAL A 64 10.15 -8.21 -11.70
C VAL A 64 9.56 -7.55 -10.47
N GLY A 65 10.45 -7.07 -9.59
CA GLY A 65 10.07 -6.33 -8.39
C GLY A 65 9.38 -5.00 -8.71
N LYS A 66 8.58 -4.52 -7.77
CA LYS A 66 7.84 -3.26 -7.89
C LYS A 66 7.78 -2.52 -6.57
N MET A 67 7.91 -1.20 -6.62
CA MET A 67 7.73 -0.34 -5.46
C MET A 67 6.28 0.15 -5.38
N PHE A 68 5.63 -0.17 -4.27
CA PHE A 68 4.33 0.35 -3.89
C PHE A 68 4.49 1.36 -2.75
N GLY A 69 3.67 2.39 -2.76
CA GLY A 69 3.59 3.39 -1.70
C GLY A 69 2.18 3.46 -1.13
N VAL A 70 2.10 3.75 0.18
CA VAL A 70 0.85 4.02 0.88
C VAL A 70 0.85 5.45 1.40
N LEU A 71 -0.31 6.11 1.33
CA LEU A 71 -0.53 7.40 1.98
C LEU A 71 -1.74 7.30 2.89
N VAL A 72 -1.52 7.35 4.20
CA VAL A 72 -2.61 7.38 5.19
C VAL A 72 -3.28 8.75 5.12
N VAL A 73 -4.60 8.75 4.95
CA VAL A 73 -5.40 9.96 4.77
C VAL A 73 -6.62 9.95 5.68
N LYS A 74 -7.08 11.15 6.04
CA LYS A 74 -8.38 11.38 6.65
C LYS A 74 -9.29 12.00 5.60
N ASN A 75 -10.44 11.39 5.35
CA ASN A 75 -11.39 11.92 4.38
C ASN A 75 -12.31 13.00 4.98
N GLU A 76 -13.15 13.62 4.13
CA GLU A 76 -14.11 14.66 4.52
C GLU A 76 -15.15 14.17 5.55
N HIS A 77 -15.39 12.86 5.62
CA HIS A 77 -16.28 12.21 6.60
C HIS A 77 -15.55 11.84 7.90
N ASN A 78 -14.36 12.39 8.13
CA ASN A 78 -13.49 12.10 9.27
C ASN A 78 -13.07 10.62 9.40
N LYS A 79 -13.17 9.83 8.34
CA LYS A 79 -12.72 8.42 8.34
C LYS A 79 -11.25 8.35 7.96
N ILE A 80 -10.51 7.52 8.70
CA ILE A 80 -9.12 7.21 8.43
C ILE A 80 -9.05 6.02 7.48
N GLY A 81 -8.18 6.13 6.48
CA GLY A 81 -7.93 5.10 5.48
C GLY A 81 -6.60 5.37 4.80
N TYR A 82 -6.38 4.77 3.64
CA TYR A 82 -5.15 4.98 2.89
C TYR A 82 -5.38 4.95 1.38
N LEU A 83 -4.44 5.57 0.66
CA LEU A 83 -4.30 5.48 -0.79
C LEU A 83 -3.11 4.61 -1.11
N THR A 84 -3.14 3.93 -2.25
CA THR A 84 -2.03 3.13 -2.76
C THR A 84 -1.60 3.65 -4.12
N ALA A 85 -0.30 3.62 -4.38
CA ALA A 85 0.29 3.94 -5.67
C ALA A 85 1.48 3.01 -5.93
N PHE A 86 1.94 2.97 -7.18
CA PHE A 86 3.14 2.23 -7.57
C PHE A 86 3.97 3.04 -8.56
N SER A 87 5.27 2.75 -8.66
CA SER A 87 6.16 3.47 -9.56
C SER A 87 5.97 3.06 -11.03
N GLY A 88 5.83 3.97 -12.00
CA GLY A 88 5.81 3.61 -13.43
C GLY A 88 4.62 2.75 -13.88
N LYS A 89 4.84 1.71 -14.70
CA LYS A 89 3.77 0.88 -15.30
C LYS A 89 3.54 -0.44 -14.56
N LEU A 90 2.29 -0.90 -14.48
CA LEU A 90 1.94 -2.22 -13.92
C LEU A 90 1.17 -3.03 -14.96
N ALA A 91 1.59 -4.28 -15.19
CA ALA A 91 1.01 -5.15 -16.22
C ALA A 91 0.87 -4.47 -17.60
N ASP A 92 1.95 -3.81 -18.06
CA ASP A 92 2.03 -3.00 -19.29
C ASP A 92 1.05 -1.82 -19.41
N LYS A 93 0.24 -1.57 -18.39
CA LYS A 93 -0.63 -0.40 -18.32
C LYS A 93 0.07 0.77 -17.64
N SER A 94 0.02 1.92 -18.31
CA SER A 94 0.27 3.20 -17.65
C SER A 94 -1.06 3.61 -17.01
N LEU A 95 -1.15 3.48 -15.70
CA LEU A 95 -2.33 3.94 -14.96
C LEU A 95 -2.02 5.38 -14.48
N PRO A 96 -2.89 6.37 -14.75
CA PRO A 96 -2.72 7.73 -14.26
C PRO A 96 -2.86 7.83 -12.75
#